data_AF-A0A6G4UZA1-F1
#
_entry.id   AF-A0A6G4UZA1-F1
#
_cell.length_a   1.000
_cell.length_b   1.000
_cell.length_c   1.000
_cell.angle_alpha   90.00
_cell.angle_beta   90.00
_cell.angle_gamma   90.00
#
_symmetry.space_group_name_H-M   'P 1'
#
loop_
_entity.id
_entity.type
_entity.pdbx_description
1 polymer ?
#
loop_
_entity_poly.entity_id
_entity_poly.type
_entity_poly.pdbx_seq_one_letter_code
_entity_poly.pdbx_strand_id
1 'polypeptide(L)'
;MSASGSEPRETLPEARRKITAALLAHGWERVDIEEAFDLYDSELARKIREERKGVEAENFQSHAYLFDGMDHAADIIDPYSYGEDQARPNEEPGPGEHRYNR
;
A
#
# COMPACT_ATOMS: atom_id res chain seq x y z
N MET A 1 -6.23 -41.77 10.82
CA MET A 1 -5.28 -40.79 10.27
C MET A 1 -6.09 -39.77 9.50
N SER A 2 -6.34 -38.59 10.06
CA SER A 2 -7.07 -37.53 9.35
C SER A 2 -6.09 -36.81 8.44
N ALA A 3 -6.32 -36.91 7.14
CA ALA A 3 -5.65 -36.06 6.17
C ALA A 3 -5.93 -34.61 6.57
N SER A 4 -4.88 -33.87 6.94
CA SER A 4 -4.96 -32.42 7.00
C SER A 4 -5.10 -31.95 5.54
N GLY A 5 -6.33 -32.02 5.03
CA GLY A 5 -6.72 -31.41 3.77
C GLY A 5 -6.61 -29.92 3.98
N SER A 6 -5.44 -29.35 3.69
CA SER A 6 -5.32 -27.92 3.52
C SER A 6 -6.24 -27.55 2.37
N GLU A 7 -7.43 -27.03 2.68
CA GLU A 7 -8.29 -26.45 1.68
C GLU A 7 -7.45 -25.48 0.84
N PRO A 8 -7.61 -25.49 -0.50
CA PRO A 8 -6.90 -24.54 -1.33
C PRO A 8 -7.17 -23.13 -0.80
N ARG A 9 -6.09 -22.36 -0.59
CA ARG A 9 -6.22 -20.97 -0.17
C ARG A 9 -7.06 -20.24 -1.20
N GLU A 10 -8.14 -19.62 -0.74
CA GLU A 10 -9.04 -18.85 -1.59
C GLU A 10 -8.27 -17.76 -2.36
N THR A 11 -8.70 -17.49 -3.58
CA THR A 11 -8.11 -16.40 -4.37
C THR A 11 -8.53 -15.05 -3.82
N LEU A 12 -7.71 -14.00 -4.05
CA LEU A 12 -8.02 -12.63 -3.60
C LEU A 12 -9.42 -12.15 -4.07
N PRO A 13 -9.85 -12.39 -5.33
CA PRO A 13 -11.20 -12.01 -5.77
C PRO A 13 -12.32 -12.77 -5.05
N GLU A 14 -12.11 -14.05 -4.70
CA GLU A 14 -13.08 -14.83 -3.94
C GLU A 14 -13.24 -14.30 -2.52
N ALA A 15 -12.12 -14.01 -1.85
CA ALA A 15 -12.13 -13.41 -0.52
C ALA A 15 -12.83 -12.06 -0.52
N ARG A 16 -12.51 -11.16 -1.48
CA ARG A 16 -13.18 -9.85 -1.60
C ARG A 16 -14.68 -9.99 -1.76
N ARG A 17 -15.16 -10.88 -2.64
CA ARG A 17 -16.60 -11.12 -2.82
C ARG A 17 -17.31 -11.51 -1.52
N LYS A 18 -16.70 -12.39 -0.71
CA LYS A 18 -17.27 -12.80 0.58
C LYS A 18 -17.29 -11.67 1.59
N ILE A 19 -16.21 -10.90 1.68
CA ILE A 19 -16.11 -9.73 2.55
C ILE A 19 -17.16 -8.69 2.15
N THR A 20 -17.27 -8.35 0.87
CA THR A 20 -18.31 -7.44 0.35
C THR A 20 -19.71 -7.94 0.70
N ALA A 21 -20.02 -9.21 0.48
CA ALA A 21 -21.33 -9.77 0.82
C ALA A 21 -21.64 -9.65 2.32
N ALA A 22 -20.65 -9.91 3.18
CA ALA A 22 -20.80 -9.77 4.62
C ALA A 22 -21.03 -8.31 5.04
N LEU A 23 -20.24 -7.37 4.52
CA LEU A 23 -20.36 -5.94 4.84
C LEU A 23 -21.70 -5.35 4.36
N LEU A 24 -22.16 -5.73 3.17
CA LEU A 24 -23.49 -5.36 2.67
C LEU A 24 -24.61 -5.90 3.58
N ALA A 25 -24.48 -7.13 4.09
CA ALA A 25 -25.45 -7.70 5.02
C ALA A 25 -25.49 -6.96 6.37
N HIS A 26 -24.42 -6.24 6.72
CA HIS A 26 -24.33 -5.36 7.89
C HIS A 26 -24.73 -3.91 7.61
N GLY A 27 -25.23 -3.60 6.41
CA GLY A 27 -25.77 -2.28 6.06
C GLY A 27 -24.72 -1.26 5.63
N TRP A 28 -23.51 -1.70 5.26
CA TRP A 28 -22.54 -0.82 4.61
C TRP A 28 -22.96 -0.52 3.17
N GLU A 29 -22.70 0.69 2.70
CA GLU A 29 -22.88 1.04 1.30
C GLU A 29 -21.76 0.45 0.45
N ARG A 30 -22.06 0.13 -0.82
CA ARG A 30 -21.06 -0.44 -1.72
C ARG A 30 -19.86 0.50 -1.92
N VAL A 31 -20.11 1.80 -1.98
CA VAL A 31 -19.07 2.83 -2.14
C VAL A 31 -18.10 2.81 -0.96
N ASP A 32 -18.61 2.77 0.28
CA ASP A 32 -17.76 2.73 1.47
C ASP A 32 -16.90 1.45 1.54
N ILE A 33 -17.43 0.33 1.04
CA ILE A 33 -16.69 -0.94 0.97
C ILE A 33 -15.57 -0.85 -0.08
N GLU A 34 -15.84 -0.25 -1.24
CA GLU A 34 -14.85 -0.03 -2.29
C GLU A 34 -13.74 0.91 -1.78
N GLU A 35 -14.09 2.03 -1.14
CA GLU A 35 -13.13 2.95 -0.51
C GLU A 35 -12.27 2.26 0.57
N ALA A 36 -12.85 1.37 1.36
CA ALA A 36 -12.11 0.61 2.37
C ALA A 36 -11.11 -0.37 1.75
N PHE A 37 -11.45 -1.00 0.61
CA PHE A 37 -10.51 -1.85 -0.12
C PHE A 37 -9.41 -1.04 -0.78
N ASP A 38 -9.73 0.10 -1.37
CA ASP A 38 -8.75 0.99 -1.98
C ASP A 38 -7.75 1.49 -0.93
N LEU A 39 -8.23 1.92 0.25
CA LEU A 39 -7.36 2.31 1.36
C LEU A 39 -6.46 1.15 1.83
N TYR A 40 -7.00 -0.06 1.92
CA TYR A 40 -6.23 -1.25 2.28
C TYR A 40 -5.13 -1.53 1.25
N ASP A 41 -5.45 -1.45 -0.05
CA ASP A 41 -4.50 -1.69 -1.13
C ASP A 41 -3.38 -0.64 -1.13
N SER A 42 -3.71 0.65 -0.95
CA SER A 42 -2.72 1.72 -0.82
C SER A 42 -1.80 1.52 0.39
N GLU A 43 -2.34 1.18 1.57
CA GLU A 43 -1.53 0.90 2.75
C GLU A 43 -0.64 -0.33 2.58
N LEU A 44 -1.10 -1.35 1.86
CA LEU A 44 -0.32 -2.53 1.55
C LEU A 44 0.83 -2.20 0.59
N ALA A 45 0.56 -1.44 -0.47
CA ALA A 45 1.57 -0.98 -1.42
C ALA A 45 2.64 -0.10 -0.74
N ARG A 46 2.21 0.82 0.15
CA ARG A 46 3.12 1.65 0.96
C ARG A 46 4.07 0.80 1.80
N LYS A 47 3.54 -0.20 2.52
CA LYS A 47 4.35 -1.11 3.34
C LYS A 47 5.36 -1.91 2.53
N ILE A 48 5.00 -2.36 1.33
CA ILE A 48 5.93 -3.07 0.44
C ILE A 48 7.11 -2.16 0.08
N ARG A 49 6.86 -0.89 -0.26
CA ARG A 49 7.91 0.09 -0.61
C ARG A 49 8.78 0.46 0.60
N GLU A 50 8.20 0.57 1.80
CA GLU A 50 8.94 0.80 3.04
C GLU A 50 9.86 -0.36 3.37
N GLU A 51 9.35 -1.59 3.26
CA GLU A 51 10.15 -2.79 3.44
C GLU A 51 11.29 -2.86 2.40
N ARG A 52 11.01 -2.52 1.14
CA ARG A 52 12.04 -2.44 0.08
C ARG A 52 13.17 -1.47 0.48
N LYS A 53 12.85 -0.30 1.04
CA LYS A 53 13.84 0.65 1.56
C LYS A 53 14.64 0.05 2.73
N GLY A 54 13.98 -0.66 3.64
CA GLY A 54 14.63 -1.35 4.77
C GLY A 54 15.60 -2.43 4.30
N VAL A 55 15.16 -3.32 3.41
CA VAL A 55 15.98 -4.40 2.85
C VAL A 55 17.15 -3.86 2.05
N GLU A 56 16.97 -2.78 1.28
CA GLU A 56 18.06 -2.13 0.55
C GLU A 56 19.13 -1.55 1.48
N ALA A 57 18.72 -0.93 2.59
CA ALA A 57 19.63 -0.37 3.59
C ALA A 57 20.46 -1.46 4.30
N GLU A 58 19.89 -2.65 4.50
CA GLU A 58 20.54 -3.77 5.18
C GLU A 58 21.35 -4.70 4.25
N ASN A 59 21.00 -4.78 2.96
CA ASN A 59 21.55 -5.76 2.02
C ASN A 59 21.93 -5.15 0.66
N PHE A 60 22.86 -4.17 0.68
CA PHE A 60 23.32 -3.45 -0.51
C PHE A 60 23.96 -4.32 -1.62
N GLN A 61 24.34 -5.57 -1.33
CA GLN A 61 24.94 -6.46 -2.32
C GLN A 61 23.87 -7.32 -3.05
N SER A 62 23.64 -6.98 -4.33
CA SER A 62 23.20 -7.89 -5.40
C SER A 62 21.74 -8.43 -5.41
N HIS A 63 20.75 -7.67 -4.93
CA HIS A 63 19.33 -8.08 -5.01
C HIS A 63 18.45 -7.15 -5.84
N ALA A 64 18.97 -6.58 -6.94
CA ALA A 64 18.21 -5.69 -7.82
C ALA A 64 16.87 -6.30 -8.29
N TYR A 65 16.88 -7.59 -8.65
CA TYR A 65 15.67 -8.32 -9.06
C TYR A 65 14.62 -8.45 -7.94
N LEU A 66 15.04 -8.47 -6.68
CA LEU A 66 14.14 -8.53 -5.53
C LEU A 66 13.45 -7.18 -5.35
N PHE A 67 14.21 -6.08 -5.42
CA PHE A 67 13.67 -4.73 -5.33
C PHE A 67 12.71 -4.42 -6.47
N ASP A 68 13.09 -4.75 -7.71
CA ASP A 68 12.21 -4.61 -8.88
C ASP A 68 10.92 -5.42 -8.72
N GLY A 69 11.01 -6.62 -8.15
CA GLY A 69 9.83 -7.45 -7.86
C GLY A 69 8.91 -6.86 -6.79
N MET A 70 9.47 -6.21 -5.77
CA MET A 70 8.70 -5.53 -4.72
C MET A 70 8.02 -4.28 -5.25
N ASP A 71 8.74 -3.44 -5.99
CA ASP A 71 8.19 -2.23 -6.61
C ASP A 71 7.08 -2.61 -7.61
N HIS A 72 7.32 -3.63 -8.44
CA HIS A 72 6.30 -4.15 -9.36
C HIS A 72 5.05 -4.68 -8.66
N ALA A 73 5.22 -5.39 -7.53
CA ALA A 73 4.08 -5.86 -6.74
C ALA A 73 3.27 -4.70 -6.15
N ALA A 74 3.93 -3.67 -5.62
CA ALA A 74 3.28 -2.48 -5.10
C ALA A 74 2.51 -1.72 -6.20
N ASP A 75 3.06 -1.63 -7.40
CA ASP A 75 2.42 -0.95 -8.54
C ASP A 75 1.23 -1.72 -9.12
N ILE A 76 1.21 -3.06 -9.02
CA ILE A 76 0.04 -3.86 -9.38
C ILE A 76 -1.10 -3.64 -8.36
N ILE A 77 -0.76 -3.52 -7.08
CA ILE A 77 -1.73 -3.35 -6.00
C ILE A 77 -2.31 -1.93 -6.00
N ASP A 78 -1.44 -0.92 -6.12
CA ASP A 78 -1.81 0.49 -6.19
C ASP A 78 -1.06 1.19 -7.34
N PRO A 79 -1.61 1.17 -8.56
CA PRO A 79 -0.99 1.76 -9.74
C PRO A 79 -0.98 3.30 -9.73
N TYR A 80 -1.71 3.94 -8.83
CA TYR A 80 -1.85 5.40 -8.77
C TYR A 80 -0.96 6.04 -7.70
N SER A 81 -0.47 5.26 -6.72
CA SER A 81 0.44 5.74 -5.68
C SER A 81 1.84 6.18 -6.13
N TYR A 82 2.27 5.88 -7.37
CA TYR A 82 3.63 6.19 -7.85
C TYR A 82 3.92 7.72 -8.00
N GLY A 83 2.93 8.58 -7.72
CA GLY A 83 3.06 10.04 -7.78
C GLY A 83 3.18 10.77 -6.44
N GLU A 84 2.76 10.15 -5.31
CA GLU A 84 2.68 10.87 -4.03
C GLU A 84 4.02 10.92 -3.29
N ASP A 85 4.82 9.84 -3.36
CA ASP A 85 6.15 9.79 -2.75
C ASP A 85 7.20 10.70 -3.45
N GLN A 86 6.92 11.17 -4.68
CA GLN A 86 7.77 12.14 -5.40
C GLN A 86 7.25 13.59 -5.31
N ALA A 87 6.04 13.80 -4.78
CA ALA A 87 5.41 15.12 -4.71
C ALA A 87 5.48 15.72 -3.30
N ARG A 88 6.70 15.94 -2.78
CA ARG A 88 7.10 17.15 -2.02
C ARG A 88 8.59 17.13 -1.61
N PRO A 89 9.52 17.47 -2.53
CA PRO A 89 10.89 17.79 -2.12
C PRO A 89 11.11 19.27 -1.75
N ASN A 90 10.12 20.17 -1.89
CA ASN A 90 10.35 21.62 -1.72
C ASN A 90 9.11 22.41 -1.23
N GLU A 91 8.66 22.18 0.01
CA GLU A 91 8.07 23.32 0.75
C GLU A 91 9.25 24.06 1.39
N GLU A 92 9.75 25.07 0.68
CA GLU A 92 10.69 26.04 1.23
C GLU A 92 10.12 26.59 2.55
N PRO A 93 10.90 26.66 3.65
CA PRO A 93 10.48 27.47 4.78
C PRO A 93 10.35 28.91 4.29
N GLY A 94 9.11 29.39 4.19
CA GLY A 94 8.82 30.76 3.78
C GLY A 94 9.69 31.75 4.57
N PRO A 95 10.21 32.80 3.92
CA PRO A 95 11.21 33.67 4.53
C PRO A 95 10.65 34.29 5.80
N GLY A 96 11.39 34.09 6.89
CA GLY A 96 11.04 34.57 8.23
C GLY A 96 10.70 36.05 8.23
N GLU A 97 9.60 36.39 8.90
CA GLU A 97 9.24 37.76 9.26
C GLU A 97 10.31 38.33 10.19
N HIS A 98 11.38 38.89 9.62
CA HIS A 98 12.21 39.85 10.33
C HIS A 98 11.43 41.16 10.46
N ARG A 99 10.64 41.26 11.54
CA ARG A 99 10.09 42.53 12.03
C ARG A 99 11.25 43.42 12.46
N TYR A 100 11.71 44.29 11.56
CA TYR A 100 12.50 45.44 11.95
C TYR A 100 11.56 46.60 12.23
N ASN A 101 11.48 46.95 13.51
CA ASN A 101 10.88 48.18 14.01
C ASN A 101 11.50 49.40 13.32
N ARG A 102 10.65 50.28 12.80
CA ARG A 102 10.87 51.73 12.87
C ARG A 102 9.57 52.50 12.78
#